data_AF-A0A1H9VI26-F1
#
_entry.id   AF-A0A1H9VI26-F1
#
_cell.length_a   1.000
_cell.length_b   1.000
_cell.length_c   1.000
_cell.angle_alpha   90.00
_cell.angle_beta   90.00
_cell.angle_gamma   90.00
#
_symmetry.space_group_name_H-M   'P 1'
#
loop_
_entity.id
_entity.type
_entity.pdbx_description
1 polymer ?
#
loop_
_entity_poly.entity_id
_entity_poly.type
_entity_poly.pdbx_seq_one_letter_code
_entity_poly.pdbx_strand_id
1 'polypeptide(L)'
;MPSMTDLAADEARQLLLANADRAVTGRLDDPALFAAVVGVERLVVATGSADPEVLRAALEGRLPEHGHGSDVAALVAEGERHVVAGLARRANRQPVDAALVNPGAGSYEVTTDATLVRAAVRAAQRSLDAMPYYGIRYGERGSRFASTDSAWLISLAHLGEERATRQVAWLCRVLAGRGMPSWLMELHLVELVAEVRAAAGDEAVGALPAAAAALTAARRGHVDDELLDLADRWTEDVVGEAVPVPRTGALLAAAVADTLTGVATDDHVLLDWLIDPARVRPEVADALRTVRQRVRAAAR
;
A
#
# COMPACT_ATOMS: atom_id res chain seq x y z
N MET A 1 -2.63 -6.01 -41.74
CA MET A 1 -1.39 -5.90 -40.96
C MET A 1 -1.79 -5.48 -39.56
N PRO A 2 -1.27 -6.11 -38.49
CA PRO A 2 -1.54 -5.67 -37.12
C PRO A 2 -1.07 -4.23 -36.93
N SER A 3 -1.78 -3.43 -36.12
CA SER A 3 -1.30 -2.09 -35.76
C SER A 3 -0.07 -2.19 -34.85
N MET A 4 0.74 -1.12 -34.77
CA MET A 4 1.86 -1.08 -33.81
C MET A 4 1.38 -1.25 -32.35
N THR A 5 0.15 -0.83 -32.06
CA THR A 5 -0.48 -1.00 -30.75
C THR A 5 -0.80 -2.47 -30.45
N ASP A 6 -1.24 -3.23 -31.47
CA ASP A 6 -1.53 -4.67 -31.33
C ASP A 6 -0.24 -5.46 -31.07
N LEU A 7 0.85 -5.12 -31.77
CA LEU A 7 2.14 -5.78 -31.58
C LEU A 7 2.72 -5.54 -30.18
N ALA A 8 2.60 -4.32 -29.66
CA ALA A 8 3.06 -4.00 -28.31
C ALA A 8 2.23 -4.70 -27.22
N ALA A 9 0.92 -4.85 -27.44
CA ALA A 9 0.04 -5.59 -26.54
C ALA A 9 0.37 -7.09 -26.53
N ASP A 10 0.61 -7.69 -27.70
CA ASP A 10 1.03 -9.09 -27.82
C ASP A 10 2.39 -9.34 -27.13
N GLU A 11 3.37 -8.47 -27.34
CA GLU A 11 4.68 -8.55 -26.66
C GLU A 11 4.52 -8.40 -25.14
N ALA A 12 3.66 -7.49 -24.68
CA ALA A 12 3.39 -7.31 -23.26
C ALA A 12 2.80 -8.58 -22.62
N ARG A 13 1.82 -9.21 -23.29
CA ARG A 13 1.23 -10.47 -22.82
C ARG A 13 2.25 -11.61 -22.81
N GLN A 14 3.09 -11.72 -23.84
CA GLN A 14 4.16 -12.72 -23.89
C GLN A 14 5.16 -12.54 -22.74
N LEU A 15 5.53 -11.31 -22.40
CA LEU A 15 6.40 -11.02 -21.26
C LEU A 15 5.77 -11.42 -19.93
N LEU A 16 4.48 -11.14 -19.72
CA LEU A 16 3.76 -11.59 -18.53
C LEU A 16 3.74 -13.12 -18.44
N LEU A 17 3.39 -13.81 -19.53
CA LEU A 17 3.36 -15.28 -19.60
C LEU A 17 4.74 -15.91 -19.35
N ALA A 18 5.80 -15.31 -19.91
CA ALA A 18 7.18 -15.75 -19.71
C ALA A 18 7.65 -15.60 -18.26
N ASN A 19 7.00 -14.74 -17.47
CA ASN A 19 7.33 -14.51 -16.07
C ASN A 19 6.34 -15.15 -15.09
N ALA A 20 5.35 -15.91 -15.58
CA ALA A 20 4.35 -16.57 -14.75
C ALA A 20 4.95 -17.63 -13.80
N ASP A 21 6.12 -18.19 -14.13
CA ASP A 21 6.82 -19.14 -13.25
C ASP A 21 7.57 -18.48 -12.08
N ARG A 22 7.67 -17.14 -12.10
CA ARG A 22 8.35 -16.32 -11.09
C ARG A 22 9.83 -16.68 -10.91
N ALA A 23 10.47 -17.31 -11.90
CA ALA A 23 11.87 -17.76 -11.80
C ALA A 23 12.89 -16.61 -11.83
N VAL A 24 12.51 -15.44 -12.33
CA VAL A 24 13.39 -14.26 -12.40
C VAL A 24 13.67 -13.72 -10.99
N THR A 25 14.95 -13.60 -10.64
CA THR A 25 15.45 -13.06 -9.36
C THR A 25 16.52 -12.00 -9.58
N GLY A 26 16.87 -11.23 -8.54
CA GLY A 26 17.95 -10.25 -8.61
C GLY A 26 17.52 -8.92 -9.23
N ARG A 27 18.50 -8.06 -9.48
CA ARG A 27 18.29 -6.69 -9.99
C ARG A 27 17.67 -6.69 -11.40
N LEU A 28 16.60 -5.90 -11.57
CA LEU A 28 15.90 -5.69 -12.83
C LEU A 28 16.23 -4.31 -13.39
N ASP A 29 17.15 -4.23 -14.35
CA ASP A 29 17.45 -2.97 -15.06
C ASP A 29 16.52 -2.74 -16.26
N ASP A 30 15.80 -3.77 -16.69
CA ASP A 30 14.84 -3.70 -17.80
C ASP A 30 13.45 -3.28 -17.30
N PRO A 31 12.94 -2.10 -17.71
CA PRO A 31 11.63 -1.60 -17.29
C PRO A 31 10.45 -2.53 -17.65
N ALA A 32 10.47 -3.17 -18.82
CA ALA A 32 9.36 -4.04 -19.19
C ALA A 32 9.34 -5.31 -18.35
N LEU A 33 10.53 -5.84 -18.02
CA LEU A 33 10.65 -7.00 -17.13
C LEU A 33 10.24 -6.66 -15.70
N PHE A 34 10.64 -5.50 -15.18
CA PHE A 34 10.19 -4.99 -13.89
C PHE A 34 8.66 -4.90 -13.82
N ALA A 35 8.03 -4.29 -14.83
CA ALA A 35 6.58 -4.18 -14.90
C ALA A 35 5.90 -5.56 -14.97
N ALA A 36 6.48 -6.51 -15.69
CA ALA A 36 5.96 -7.87 -15.78
C ALA A 36 6.01 -8.60 -14.42
N VAL A 37 7.12 -8.47 -13.68
CA VAL A 37 7.26 -9.06 -12.33
C VAL A 37 6.21 -8.49 -11.36
N VAL A 38 5.99 -7.17 -11.37
CA VAL A 38 4.96 -6.52 -10.56
C VAL A 38 3.56 -7.00 -10.94
N GLY A 39 3.26 -7.06 -12.25
CA GLY A 39 1.96 -7.52 -12.76
C GLY A 39 1.65 -8.96 -12.37
N VAL A 40 2.61 -9.88 -12.54
CA VAL A 40 2.47 -11.28 -12.16
C VAL A 40 2.28 -11.43 -10.65
N GLU A 41 3.03 -10.70 -9.81
CA GLU A 41 2.86 -10.84 -8.37
C GLU A 41 1.51 -10.30 -7.87
N ARG A 42 0.95 -9.26 -8.52
CA ARG A 42 -0.41 -8.81 -8.22
C ARG A 42 -1.46 -9.87 -8.58
N LEU A 43 -1.22 -10.67 -9.62
CA LEU A 43 -2.06 -11.83 -9.93
C LEU A 43 -1.89 -12.96 -8.91
N VAL A 44 -0.69 -13.21 -8.41
CA VAL A 44 -0.46 -14.17 -7.31
C VAL A 44 -1.31 -13.81 -6.10
N VAL A 45 -1.27 -12.54 -5.74
CA VAL A 45 -2.05 -12.00 -4.63
C VAL A 45 -3.55 -12.16 -4.88
N ALA A 46 -4.05 -11.73 -6.04
CA ALA A 46 -5.48 -11.78 -6.36
C ALA A 46 -6.03 -13.20 -6.47
N THR A 47 -5.24 -14.13 -7.03
CA THR A 47 -5.65 -15.54 -7.19
C THR A 47 -5.39 -16.38 -5.94
N GLY A 48 -4.59 -15.88 -4.99
CA GLY A 48 -4.10 -16.65 -3.85
C GLY A 48 -3.18 -17.82 -4.24
N SER A 49 -2.64 -17.84 -5.47
CA SER A 49 -1.86 -18.95 -6.01
C SER A 49 -0.57 -18.49 -6.68
N ALA A 50 0.53 -19.18 -6.38
CA ALA A 50 1.80 -19.04 -7.09
C ALA A 50 2.01 -20.13 -8.15
N ASP A 51 1.00 -20.98 -8.42
CA ASP A 51 1.06 -22.01 -9.44
C ASP A 51 1.14 -21.38 -10.84
N PRO A 52 2.20 -21.64 -11.62
CA PRO A 52 2.37 -21.07 -12.95
C PRO A 52 1.20 -21.37 -13.90
N GLU A 53 0.53 -22.53 -13.77
CA GLU A 53 -0.61 -22.88 -14.63
C GLU A 53 -1.85 -22.03 -14.30
N VAL A 54 -2.07 -21.73 -13.02
CA VAL A 54 -3.14 -20.83 -12.58
C VAL A 54 -2.87 -19.42 -13.10
N LEU A 55 -1.63 -18.93 -12.98
CA LEU A 55 -1.26 -17.59 -13.44
C LEU A 55 -1.36 -17.45 -14.96
N ARG A 56 -0.94 -18.47 -15.73
CA ARG A 56 -1.14 -18.51 -17.19
C ARG A 56 -2.61 -18.51 -17.56
N ALA A 57 -3.42 -19.31 -16.86
CA ALA A 57 -4.87 -19.33 -17.07
C ALA A 57 -5.51 -17.95 -16.76
N ALA A 58 -5.06 -17.22 -15.72
CA ALA A 58 -5.46 -15.83 -15.47
C ALA A 58 -5.11 -14.92 -16.65
N LEU A 59 -3.86 -14.93 -17.08
CA LEU A 59 -3.34 -14.07 -18.16
C LEU A 59 -4.05 -14.32 -19.50
N GLU A 60 -4.51 -15.54 -19.73
CA GLU A 60 -5.25 -15.93 -20.93
C GLU A 60 -6.78 -15.75 -20.79
N GLY A 61 -7.26 -15.22 -19.66
CA GLY A 61 -8.69 -15.02 -19.40
C GLY A 61 -9.47 -16.33 -19.22
N ARG A 62 -8.79 -17.43 -18.88
CA ARG A 62 -9.38 -18.77 -18.70
C ARG A 62 -9.79 -19.06 -17.25
N LEU A 63 -9.41 -18.23 -16.29
CA LEU A 63 -9.91 -18.37 -14.92
C LEU A 63 -11.29 -17.70 -14.78
N PRO A 64 -12.32 -18.43 -14.29
CA PRO A 64 -13.52 -17.77 -13.79
C PRO A 64 -13.15 -16.89 -12.59
N GLU A 65 -13.96 -15.90 -12.25
CA GLU A 65 -13.76 -15.04 -11.08
C GLU A 65 -13.55 -15.91 -9.81
N HIS A 66 -12.34 -15.92 -9.26
CA HIS A 66 -12.02 -16.63 -8.02
C HIS A 66 -11.87 -15.59 -6.90
N GLY A 67 -12.72 -15.71 -5.88
CA GLY A 67 -12.60 -14.94 -4.64
C GLY A 67 -13.29 -13.57 -4.64
N HIS A 68 -13.65 -13.10 -3.43
CA HIS A 68 -14.35 -11.84 -3.23
C HIS A 68 -13.50 -10.64 -3.71
N GLY A 69 -13.93 -9.98 -4.79
CA GLY A 69 -13.61 -8.58 -5.05
C GLY A 69 -12.35 -8.25 -5.85
N SER A 70 -11.58 -9.22 -6.35
CA SER A 70 -10.47 -8.94 -7.28
C SER A 70 -10.88 -9.18 -8.73
N ASP A 71 -11.03 -8.09 -9.51
CA ASP A 71 -11.20 -8.16 -10.96
C ASP A 71 -9.87 -8.58 -11.62
N VAL A 72 -9.68 -9.90 -11.77
CA VAL A 72 -8.49 -10.50 -12.38
C VAL A 72 -8.28 -9.95 -13.79
N ALA A 73 -9.35 -9.72 -14.56
CA ALA A 73 -9.24 -9.17 -15.91
C ALA A 73 -8.73 -7.73 -15.88
N ALA A 74 -9.20 -6.89 -14.96
CA ALA A 74 -8.68 -5.54 -14.77
C ALA A 74 -7.20 -5.54 -14.35
N LEU A 75 -6.77 -6.47 -13.50
CA LEU A 75 -5.37 -6.62 -13.10
C LEU A 75 -4.48 -7.06 -14.26
N VAL A 76 -4.92 -8.00 -15.10
CA VAL A 76 -4.20 -8.40 -16.32
C VAL A 76 -4.07 -7.21 -17.25
N ALA A 77 -5.17 -6.49 -17.52
CA ALA A 77 -5.16 -5.31 -18.38
C ALA A 77 -4.25 -4.20 -17.82
N GLU A 78 -4.19 -4.04 -16.49
CA GLU A 78 -3.26 -3.12 -15.85
C GLU A 78 -1.80 -3.55 -16.00
N GLY A 79 -1.50 -4.84 -15.79
CA GLY A 79 -0.18 -5.42 -16.02
C GLY A 79 0.29 -5.20 -17.46
N GLU A 80 -0.57 -5.49 -18.45
CA GLU A 80 -0.27 -5.27 -19.87
C GLU A 80 0.06 -3.79 -20.15
N ARG A 81 -0.74 -2.84 -19.61
CA ARG A 81 -0.47 -1.40 -19.75
C ARG A 81 0.89 -0.99 -19.18
N HIS A 82 1.26 -1.51 -18.00
CA HIS A 82 2.56 -1.22 -17.39
C HIS A 82 3.72 -1.83 -18.18
N VAL A 83 3.55 -3.04 -18.72
CA VAL A 83 4.58 -3.67 -19.57
C VAL A 83 4.74 -2.90 -20.88
N VAL A 84 3.65 -2.45 -21.52
CA VAL A 84 3.73 -1.57 -22.70
C VAL A 84 4.48 -0.27 -22.40
N ALA A 85 4.19 0.36 -21.25
CA ALA A 85 4.96 1.52 -20.80
C ALA A 85 6.45 1.18 -20.60
N GLY A 86 6.74 0.01 -20.02
CA GLY A 86 8.11 -0.50 -19.84
C GLY A 86 8.84 -0.75 -21.14
N LEU A 87 8.17 -1.31 -22.16
CA LEU A 87 8.71 -1.49 -23.52
C LEU A 87 9.08 -0.13 -24.14
N ALA A 88 8.23 0.88 -23.99
CA ALA A 88 8.51 2.23 -24.46
C ALA A 88 9.72 2.84 -23.72
N ARG A 89 9.84 2.64 -22.40
CA ARG A 89 10.99 3.10 -21.62
C ARG A 89 12.28 2.40 -22.04
N ARG A 90 12.25 1.08 -22.25
CA ARG A 90 13.37 0.27 -22.74
C ARG A 90 13.89 0.82 -24.07
N ALA A 91 13.00 1.07 -25.03
CA ALA A 91 13.34 1.64 -26.34
C ALA A 91 14.03 3.01 -26.23
N ASN A 92 13.63 3.81 -25.23
CA ASN A 92 14.18 5.14 -24.95
C ASN A 92 15.33 5.14 -23.93
N ARG A 93 15.80 3.98 -23.48
CA ARG A 93 16.84 3.82 -22.42
C ARG A 93 16.53 4.60 -21.14
N GLN A 94 15.25 4.69 -20.77
CA GLN A 94 14.81 5.30 -19.53
C GLN A 94 14.90 4.29 -18.37
N PRO A 95 15.32 4.71 -17.17
CA PRO A 95 15.45 3.82 -16.03
C PRO A 95 14.08 3.40 -15.46
N VAL A 96 14.14 2.39 -14.60
CA VAL A 96 13.02 2.02 -13.72
C VAL A 96 12.86 3.05 -12.62
N ASP A 97 11.62 3.50 -12.39
CA ASP A 97 11.22 4.33 -11.27
C ASP A 97 9.77 4.00 -10.88
N ALA A 98 9.29 4.59 -9.79
CA ALA A 98 7.92 4.38 -9.31
C ALA A 98 6.83 4.71 -10.36
N ALA A 99 7.05 5.72 -11.21
CA ALA A 99 6.06 6.18 -12.18
C ALA A 99 5.76 5.14 -13.27
N LEU A 100 6.57 4.09 -13.40
CA LEU A 100 6.34 3.01 -14.35
C LEU A 100 5.11 2.15 -14.02
N VAL A 101 4.93 1.82 -12.74
CA VAL A 101 3.81 0.97 -12.26
C VAL A 101 2.82 1.74 -11.40
N ASN A 102 3.11 3.02 -11.13
CA ASN A 102 2.17 3.98 -10.56
C ASN A 102 2.35 5.35 -11.24
N PRO A 103 1.77 5.58 -12.43
CA PRO A 103 1.91 6.84 -13.16
C PRO A 103 1.37 8.07 -12.42
N GLY A 104 0.52 7.86 -11.41
CA GLY A 104 0.04 8.92 -10.52
C GLY A 104 1.04 9.28 -9.41
N ALA A 105 2.07 8.46 -9.20
CA ALA A 105 3.22 8.80 -8.38
C ALA A 105 4.21 9.65 -9.19
N GLY A 106 4.96 10.50 -8.50
CA GLY A 106 6.13 11.13 -9.12
C GLY A 106 7.20 10.10 -9.48
N SER A 107 8.22 10.53 -10.23
CA SER A 107 9.42 9.73 -10.47
C SER A 107 10.33 9.74 -9.25
N TYR A 108 10.46 8.58 -8.59
CA TYR A 108 11.45 8.33 -7.54
C TYR A 108 12.01 6.92 -7.63
N GLU A 109 13.23 6.75 -7.12
CA GLU A 109 13.94 5.48 -7.09
C GLU A 109 13.19 4.47 -6.21
N VAL A 110 13.10 3.23 -6.69
CA VAL A 110 12.52 2.10 -5.99
C VAL A 110 13.52 0.95 -6.03
N THR A 111 13.41 -0.02 -5.12
CA THR A 111 14.16 -1.27 -5.29
C THR A 111 13.76 -1.93 -6.61
N THR A 112 14.74 -2.44 -7.34
CA THR A 112 14.52 -3.21 -8.58
C THR A 112 14.89 -4.67 -8.43
N ASP A 113 15.22 -5.13 -7.21
CA ASP A 113 15.42 -6.55 -6.97
C ASP A 113 14.07 -7.30 -7.06
N ALA A 114 13.96 -8.27 -7.98
CA ALA A 114 12.72 -8.98 -8.25
C ALA A 114 12.15 -9.70 -7.03
N THR A 115 13.00 -10.22 -6.14
CA THR A 115 12.56 -10.90 -4.92
C THR A 115 11.96 -9.89 -3.94
N LEU A 116 12.61 -8.74 -3.76
CA LEU A 116 12.16 -7.67 -2.89
C LEU A 116 10.92 -6.95 -3.43
N VAL A 117 10.82 -6.75 -4.74
CA VAL A 117 9.63 -6.18 -5.40
C VAL A 117 8.41 -7.07 -5.16
N ARG A 118 8.57 -8.39 -5.23
CA ARG A 118 7.46 -9.31 -4.92
C ARG A 118 7.03 -9.23 -3.46
N ALA A 119 8.00 -9.15 -2.54
CA ALA A 119 7.73 -8.93 -1.11
C ALA A 119 6.97 -7.61 -0.87
N ALA A 120 7.37 -6.54 -1.56
CA ALA A 120 6.70 -5.24 -1.52
C ALA A 120 5.22 -5.34 -1.94
N VAL A 121 4.93 -6.02 -3.05
CA VAL A 121 3.54 -6.21 -3.54
C VAL A 121 2.69 -6.99 -2.54
N ARG A 122 3.23 -8.07 -1.95
CA ARG A 122 2.49 -8.86 -0.94
C ARG A 122 2.26 -8.08 0.35
N ALA A 123 3.25 -7.34 0.83
CA ALA A 123 3.11 -6.50 2.02
C ALA A 123 2.09 -5.37 1.82
N ALA A 124 2.10 -4.75 0.63
CA ALA A 124 1.10 -3.77 0.23
C ALA A 124 -0.31 -4.37 0.29
N GLN A 125 -0.51 -5.57 -0.27
CA GLN A 125 -1.82 -6.21 -0.18
C GLN A 125 -2.22 -6.53 1.26
N ARG A 126 -1.35 -7.14 2.07
CA ARG A 126 -1.70 -7.48 3.46
C ARG A 126 -2.14 -6.24 4.25
N SER A 127 -1.48 -5.10 4.01
CA SER A 127 -1.88 -3.81 4.61
C SER A 127 -3.26 -3.35 4.13
N LEU A 128 -3.56 -3.51 2.83
CA LEU A 128 -4.88 -3.19 2.26
C LEU A 128 -5.99 -4.09 2.83
N ASP A 129 -5.73 -5.39 2.95
CA ASP A 129 -6.68 -6.38 3.47
C ASP A 129 -6.96 -6.14 4.97
N ALA A 130 -5.92 -5.77 5.73
CA ALA A 130 -6.05 -5.46 7.15
C ALA A 130 -6.84 -4.16 7.40
N MET A 131 -6.77 -3.20 6.48
CA MET A 131 -7.36 -1.87 6.65
C MET A 131 -8.28 -1.50 5.48
N PRO A 132 -9.58 -1.89 5.53
CA PRO A 132 -10.58 -1.58 4.50
C PRO A 132 -10.70 -0.09 4.16
N TYR A 133 -10.31 0.77 5.11
CA TYR A 133 -10.18 2.21 4.95
C TYR A 133 -9.46 2.62 3.65
N TYR A 134 -8.38 1.94 3.27
CA TYR A 134 -7.65 2.28 2.05
C TYR A 134 -8.52 2.19 0.80
N GLY A 135 -9.25 1.09 0.65
CA GLY A 135 -10.15 0.85 -0.47
C GLY A 135 -11.31 1.84 -0.47
N ILE A 136 -11.94 2.07 0.69
CA ILE A 136 -13.11 2.95 0.79
C ILE A 136 -12.75 4.41 0.52
N ARG A 137 -11.59 4.89 1.01
CA ARG A 137 -11.19 6.29 0.84
C ARG A 137 -10.51 6.58 -0.49
N TYR A 138 -9.61 5.72 -0.93
CA TYR A 138 -8.72 6.01 -2.06
C TYR A 138 -9.05 5.21 -3.31
N GLY A 139 -9.94 4.21 -3.21
CA GLY A 139 -10.29 3.31 -4.30
C GLY A 139 -9.07 2.59 -4.86
N GLU A 140 -9.10 2.31 -6.17
CA GLU A 140 -8.00 1.65 -6.88
C GLU A 140 -6.65 2.40 -6.78
N ARG A 141 -6.68 3.73 -6.58
CA ARG A 141 -5.44 4.52 -6.42
C ARG A 141 -4.67 4.07 -5.19
N GLY A 142 -5.35 3.75 -4.09
CA GLY A 142 -4.72 3.32 -2.84
C GLY A 142 -3.82 2.08 -3.01
N SER A 143 -4.27 1.12 -3.81
CA SER A 143 -3.52 -0.12 -4.08
C SER A 143 -2.22 0.12 -4.88
N ARG A 144 -2.27 1.03 -5.86
CA ARG A 144 -1.08 1.40 -6.68
C ARG A 144 -0.02 2.12 -5.85
N PHE A 145 -0.44 3.05 -4.99
CA PHE A 145 0.47 3.76 -4.09
C PHE A 145 1.15 2.81 -3.11
N ALA A 146 0.42 1.86 -2.54
CA ALA A 146 0.98 0.91 -1.59
C ALA A 146 2.14 0.10 -2.19
N SER A 147 2.02 -0.42 -3.42
CA SER A 147 3.08 -1.25 -4.03
C SER A 147 4.36 -0.48 -4.34
N THR A 148 4.27 0.75 -4.88
CA THR A 148 5.46 1.57 -5.18
C THR A 148 6.08 2.18 -3.94
N ASP A 149 5.26 2.56 -2.96
CA ASP A 149 5.77 3.08 -1.68
C ASP A 149 6.46 1.96 -0.89
N SER A 150 5.95 0.72 -0.91
CA SER A 150 6.66 -0.44 -0.35
C SER A 150 8.03 -0.64 -1.00
N ALA A 151 8.12 -0.57 -2.34
CA ALA A 151 9.38 -0.73 -3.06
C ALA A 151 10.38 0.40 -2.77
N TRP A 152 9.89 1.63 -2.55
CA TRP A 152 10.70 2.74 -2.07
C TRP A 152 11.15 2.56 -0.62
N LEU A 153 10.25 2.14 0.28
CA LEU A 153 10.58 1.85 1.68
C LEU A 153 11.70 0.82 1.78
N ILE A 154 11.65 -0.26 0.99
CA ILE A 154 12.73 -1.25 0.93
C ILE A 154 14.07 -0.62 0.52
N SER A 155 14.08 0.37 -0.37
CA SER A 155 15.34 1.06 -0.75
C SER A 155 15.99 1.79 0.43
N LEU A 156 15.21 2.12 1.47
CA LEU A 156 15.71 2.71 2.71
C LEU A 156 16.42 1.71 3.63
N ALA A 157 16.24 0.40 3.43
CA ALA A 157 16.76 -0.64 4.32
C ALA A 157 18.29 -0.59 4.46
N HIS A 158 19.00 -0.20 3.40
CA HIS A 158 20.46 -0.06 3.39
C HIS A 158 20.98 1.26 3.99
N LEU A 159 20.08 2.18 4.33
CA LEU A 159 20.46 3.40 5.04
C LEU A 159 20.68 3.09 6.52
N GLY A 160 21.46 3.91 7.22
CA GLY A 160 21.52 3.85 8.68
C GLY A 160 20.15 4.17 9.31
N GLU A 161 19.87 3.56 10.47
CA GLU A 161 18.57 3.64 11.17
C GLU A 161 18.02 5.06 11.30
N GLU A 162 18.86 6.02 11.69
CA GLU A 162 18.46 7.42 11.84
C GLU A 162 17.97 8.04 10.52
N ARG A 163 18.64 7.73 9.40
CA ARG A 163 18.27 8.27 8.08
C ARG A 163 17.00 7.60 7.57
N ALA A 164 16.88 6.28 7.68
CA ALA A 164 15.66 5.57 7.30
C ALA A 164 14.45 6.08 8.09
N THR A 165 14.60 6.22 9.42
CA THR A 165 13.55 6.74 10.31
C THR A 165 13.11 8.15 9.92
N ARG A 166 14.05 9.06 9.59
CA ARG A 166 13.70 10.41 9.11
C ARG A 166 12.93 10.41 7.79
N GLN A 167 13.29 9.53 6.85
CA GLN A 167 12.61 9.42 5.56
C GLN A 167 11.19 8.87 5.73
N VAL A 168 11.03 7.83 6.55
CA VAL A 168 9.71 7.29 6.92
C VAL A 168 8.85 8.33 7.63
N ALA A 169 9.42 9.06 8.60
CA ALA A 169 8.70 10.12 9.30
C ALA A 169 8.29 11.26 8.35
N TRP A 170 9.15 11.62 7.38
CA TRP A 170 8.78 12.58 6.34
C TRP A 170 7.58 12.10 5.51
N LEU A 171 7.59 10.84 5.07
CA LEU A 171 6.47 10.28 4.32
C LEU A 171 5.19 10.28 5.16
N CYS A 172 5.28 9.93 6.44
CA CYS A 172 4.13 9.97 7.36
C CYS A 172 3.52 11.38 7.43
N ARG A 173 4.33 12.46 7.47
CA ARG A 173 3.80 13.83 7.45
C ARG A 173 3.05 14.15 6.16
N VAL A 174 3.60 13.74 5.02
CA VAL A 174 2.96 13.93 3.70
C VAL A 174 1.62 13.18 3.64
N LEU A 175 1.59 11.95 4.16
CA LEU A 175 0.41 11.08 4.14
C LEU A 175 -0.66 11.51 5.17
N ALA A 176 -0.26 11.95 6.35
CA ALA A 176 -1.18 12.48 7.36
C ALA A 176 -1.90 13.74 6.86
N GLY A 177 -1.20 14.62 6.12
CA GLY A 177 -1.81 15.75 5.41
C GLY A 177 -2.80 15.35 4.30
N ARG A 178 -2.88 14.07 3.94
CA ARG A 178 -3.86 13.47 3.01
C ARG A 178 -4.86 12.58 3.74
N GLY A 179 -4.87 12.63 5.07
CA GLY A 179 -5.73 11.89 5.97
C GLY A 179 -5.34 10.42 6.17
N MET A 180 -4.08 10.03 5.94
CA MET A 180 -3.59 8.70 6.32
C MET A 180 -2.77 8.82 7.61
N PRO A 181 -3.29 8.43 8.78
CA PRO A 181 -2.54 8.54 10.02
C PRO A 181 -1.28 7.68 10.00
N SER A 182 -0.22 8.09 10.72
CA SER A 182 1.07 7.38 10.75
C SER A 182 0.96 5.94 11.26
N TRP A 183 -0.07 5.62 12.06
CA TRP A 183 -0.39 4.26 12.47
C TRP A 183 -0.60 3.30 11.30
N LEU A 184 -1.15 3.77 10.17
CA LEU A 184 -1.28 2.95 8.97
C LEU A 184 0.08 2.58 8.37
N MET A 185 1.07 3.49 8.44
CA MET A 185 2.45 3.21 8.05
C MET A 185 3.14 2.27 9.03
N GLU A 186 2.86 2.38 10.33
CA GLU A 186 3.33 1.42 11.35
C GLU A 186 2.89 0.00 11.01
N LEU A 187 1.60 -0.22 10.78
CA LEU A 187 1.06 -1.53 10.38
C LEU A 187 1.70 -2.02 9.07
N HIS A 188 1.83 -1.13 8.09
CA HIS A 188 2.42 -1.50 6.81
C HIS A 188 3.89 -1.92 6.93
N LEU A 189 4.70 -1.21 7.73
CA LEU A 189 6.10 -1.55 7.94
C LEU A 189 6.28 -2.89 8.64
N VAL A 190 5.36 -3.28 9.54
CA VAL A 190 5.37 -4.61 10.16
C VAL A 190 5.20 -5.70 9.10
N GLU A 191 4.20 -5.56 8.22
CA GLU A 191 3.99 -6.50 7.11
C GLU A 191 5.15 -6.51 6.11
N LEU A 192 5.70 -5.34 5.80
CA LEU A 192 6.84 -5.20 4.89
C LEU A 192 8.10 -5.90 5.43
N VAL A 193 8.40 -5.71 6.72
CA VAL A 193 9.53 -6.38 7.38
C VAL A 193 9.32 -7.90 7.38
N ALA A 194 8.10 -8.38 7.67
CA ALA A 194 7.80 -9.81 7.66
C ALA A 194 8.00 -10.42 6.25
N GLU A 195 7.47 -9.78 5.22
CA GLU A 195 7.58 -10.25 3.84
C GLU A 195 9.02 -10.20 3.30
N VAL A 196 9.76 -9.13 3.58
CA VAL A 196 11.17 -9.01 3.17
C VAL A 196 12.03 -10.05 3.89
N ARG A 197 11.85 -10.22 5.21
CA ARG A 197 12.57 -11.24 5.99
C ARG A 197 12.30 -12.65 5.45
N ALA A 198 11.04 -12.97 5.16
CA ALA A 198 10.67 -14.27 4.63
C ALA A 198 11.27 -14.53 3.24
N ALA A 199 11.37 -13.49 2.41
CA ALA A 199 11.86 -13.62 1.03
C ALA A 199 13.38 -13.58 0.90
N ALA A 200 14.08 -12.80 1.73
CA ALA A 200 15.50 -12.47 1.55
C ALA A 200 16.34 -12.48 2.85
N GLY A 201 15.76 -12.83 4.00
CA GLY A 201 16.45 -12.96 5.27
C GLY A 201 16.58 -11.65 6.07
N ASP A 202 17.16 -11.75 7.27
CA ASP A 202 17.25 -10.65 8.24
C ASP A 202 18.14 -9.49 7.77
N GLU A 203 19.20 -9.77 7.00
CA GLU A 203 20.06 -8.70 6.49
C GLU A 203 19.32 -7.79 5.52
N ALA A 204 18.35 -8.32 4.77
CA ALA A 204 17.58 -7.58 3.77
C ALA A 204 16.58 -6.59 4.40
N VAL A 205 16.11 -6.83 5.63
CA VAL A 205 15.19 -5.88 6.29
C VAL A 205 15.91 -4.61 6.77
N GLY A 206 17.22 -4.70 7.03
CA GLY A 206 18.07 -3.57 7.38
C GLY A 206 17.46 -2.65 8.44
N ALA A 207 17.39 -1.35 8.13
CA ALA A 207 16.90 -0.31 9.03
C ALA A 207 15.37 -0.21 9.18
N LEU A 208 14.58 -0.98 8.42
CA LEU A 208 13.11 -0.88 8.45
C LEU A 208 12.48 -1.17 9.83
N PRO A 209 12.93 -2.18 10.60
CA PRO A 209 12.40 -2.43 11.94
C PRO A 209 12.59 -1.26 12.90
N ALA A 210 13.72 -0.55 12.80
CA ALA A 210 13.99 0.63 13.63
C ALA A 210 13.03 1.77 13.30
N ALA A 211 12.73 2.00 12.01
CA ALA A 211 11.74 3.00 11.59
C ALA A 211 10.33 2.65 12.10
N ALA A 212 9.91 1.38 12.02
CA ALA A 212 8.63 0.92 12.56
C ALA A 212 8.54 1.12 14.08
N ALA A 213 9.59 0.75 14.81
CA ALA A 213 9.67 0.92 16.25
C ALA A 213 9.63 2.40 16.65
N ALA A 214 10.28 3.28 15.89
CA ALA A 214 10.25 4.73 16.14
C ALA A 214 8.83 5.31 15.97
N LEU A 215 8.08 4.93 14.94
CA LEU A 215 6.68 5.34 14.77
C LEU A 215 5.81 4.82 15.92
N THR A 216 5.96 3.54 16.27
CA THR A 216 5.22 2.90 17.37
C THR A 216 5.47 3.63 18.69
N ALA A 217 6.74 3.92 19.00
CA ALA A 217 7.13 4.61 20.22
C ALA A 217 6.57 6.04 20.27
N ALA A 218 6.65 6.78 19.15
CA ALA A 218 6.10 8.12 19.06
C ALA A 218 4.58 8.13 19.30
N ARG A 219 3.84 7.24 18.63
CA ARG A 219 2.39 7.09 18.82
C ARG A 219 2.05 6.73 20.26
N ARG A 220 2.66 5.68 20.81
CA ARG A 220 2.42 5.18 22.18
C ARG A 220 2.80 6.19 23.27
N GLY A 221 3.61 7.19 22.96
CA GLY A 221 3.86 8.32 23.86
C GLY A 221 2.58 9.12 24.21
N HIS A 222 1.59 9.10 23.32
CA HIS A 222 0.34 9.86 23.46
C HIS A 222 -0.91 8.97 23.42
N VAL A 223 -0.93 7.96 22.54
CA VAL A 223 -2.04 7.03 22.30
C VAL A 223 -1.49 5.62 22.22
N ASP A 224 -1.67 4.84 23.29
CA ASP A 224 -1.31 3.43 23.32
C ASP A 224 -2.33 2.55 22.59
N ASP A 225 -2.03 1.24 22.51
CA ASP A 225 -2.86 0.28 21.79
C ASP A 225 -4.21 0.07 22.49
N GLU A 226 -4.24 0.16 23.83
CA GLU A 226 -5.48 0.07 24.60
C GLU A 226 -6.42 1.24 24.25
N LEU A 227 -5.89 2.45 24.10
CA LEU A 227 -6.68 3.61 23.69
C LEU A 227 -7.15 3.51 22.23
N LEU A 228 -6.38 2.91 21.31
CA LEU A 228 -6.85 2.63 19.95
C LEU A 228 -8.08 1.71 19.97
N ASP A 229 -8.00 0.59 20.69
CA ASP A 229 -9.09 -0.37 20.80
C ASP A 229 -10.30 0.21 21.54
N LEU A 230 -10.05 1.03 22.56
CA LEU A 230 -11.10 1.70 23.31
C LEU A 230 -11.82 2.76 22.46
N ALA A 231 -11.10 3.46 21.58
CA ALA A 231 -11.70 4.42 20.65
C ALA A 231 -12.63 3.74 19.64
N ASP A 232 -12.28 2.54 19.16
CA ASP A 232 -13.17 1.73 18.33
C ASP A 232 -14.43 1.32 19.11
N ARG A 233 -14.29 0.80 20.33
CA ARG A 233 -15.44 0.47 21.19
C ARG A 233 -16.35 1.67 21.43
N TRP A 234 -15.78 2.83 21.74
CA TRP A 234 -16.57 4.06 21.92
C TRP A 234 -17.32 4.46 20.65
N THR A 235 -16.72 4.22 19.49
CA THR A 235 -17.36 4.49 18.20
C THR A 235 -18.51 3.52 17.94
N GLU A 236 -18.29 2.23 18.18
CA GLU A 236 -19.32 1.19 18.07
C GLU A 236 -20.50 1.47 19.01
N ASP A 237 -20.24 1.86 20.26
CA ASP A 237 -21.27 2.17 21.26
C ASP A 237 -22.21 3.31 20.84
N VAL A 238 -21.69 4.31 20.10
CA VAL A 238 -22.45 5.54 19.76
C VAL A 238 -22.94 5.57 18.31
N VAL A 239 -22.29 4.84 17.40
CA VAL A 239 -22.61 4.82 15.97
C VAL A 239 -23.19 3.47 15.51
N GLY A 240 -22.85 2.36 16.16
CA GLY A 240 -23.31 1.03 15.79
C GLY A 240 -22.97 0.66 14.35
N GLU A 241 -23.94 0.12 13.60
CA GLU A 241 -23.76 -0.27 12.20
C GLU A 241 -23.58 0.92 11.24
N ALA A 242 -23.80 2.17 11.69
CA ALA A 242 -23.64 3.36 10.84
C ALA A 242 -22.19 3.86 10.75
N VAL A 243 -21.22 3.04 11.18
CA VAL A 243 -19.79 3.36 11.14
C VAL A 243 -19.35 3.54 9.69
N PRO A 244 -18.68 4.67 9.33
CA PRO A 244 -18.37 4.97 7.93
C PRO A 244 -17.34 3.99 7.34
N VAL A 245 -16.37 3.54 8.16
CA VAL A 245 -15.37 2.53 7.80
C VAL A 245 -14.99 1.69 9.01
N PRO A 246 -14.64 0.41 8.85
CA PRO A 246 -14.05 -0.38 9.93
C PRO A 246 -12.86 0.35 10.58
N ARG A 247 -12.70 0.18 11.91
CA ARG A 247 -11.64 0.81 12.71
C ARG A 247 -11.69 2.35 12.74
N THR A 248 -12.87 2.97 12.56
CA THR A 248 -13.03 4.43 12.57
C THR A 248 -12.49 5.07 13.85
N GLY A 249 -12.72 4.46 15.02
CA GLY A 249 -12.25 4.99 16.30
C GLY A 249 -10.73 4.96 16.40
N ALA A 250 -10.10 3.85 16.03
CA ALA A 250 -8.64 3.73 15.99
C ALA A 250 -8.02 4.70 14.98
N LEU A 251 -8.63 4.92 13.81
CA LEU A 251 -8.17 5.92 12.83
C LEU A 251 -8.21 7.34 13.42
N LEU A 252 -9.29 7.71 14.12
CA LEU A 252 -9.39 8.99 14.81
C LEU A 252 -8.32 9.12 15.91
N ALA A 253 -8.12 8.07 16.70
CA ALA A 253 -7.11 8.05 17.75
C ALA A 253 -5.67 8.14 17.22
N ALA A 254 -5.37 7.47 16.11
CA ALA A 254 -4.11 7.61 15.42
C ALA A 254 -3.89 9.03 14.88
N ALA A 255 -4.91 9.68 14.31
CA ALA A 255 -4.77 11.06 13.83
C ALA A 255 -4.59 12.08 14.97
N VAL A 256 -5.19 11.82 16.13
CA VAL A 256 -4.90 12.59 17.35
C VAL A 256 -3.44 12.41 17.76
N ALA A 257 -2.92 11.19 17.75
CA ALA A 257 -1.50 10.93 18.03
C ALA A 257 -0.59 11.67 17.05
N ASP A 258 -0.92 11.71 15.75
CA ASP A 258 -0.17 12.46 14.75
C ASP A 258 -0.13 13.97 15.04
N THR A 259 -1.23 14.53 15.55
CA THR A 259 -1.28 15.93 15.95
C THR A 259 -0.38 16.19 17.16
N LEU A 260 -0.43 15.32 18.17
CA LEU A 260 0.34 15.47 19.41
C LEU A 260 1.84 15.25 19.20
N THR A 261 2.21 14.35 18.29
CA THR A 261 3.61 14.09 17.91
C THR A 261 4.18 15.10 16.91
N GLY A 262 3.34 16.01 16.39
CA GLY A 262 3.74 16.99 15.37
C GLY A 262 3.95 16.39 13.97
N VAL A 263 3.45 15.19 13.71
CA VAL A 263 3.40 14.60 12.36
C VAL A 263 2.41 15.37 11.48
N ALA A 264 1.28 15.80 12.05
CA ALA A 264 0.29 16.63 11.39
C ALA A 264 0.03 17.89 12.21
N THR A 265 -0.29 19.00 11.54
CA THR A 265 -0.71 20.24 12.23
C THR A 265 -2.05 20.05 12.94
N ASP A 266 -2.93 19.23 12.35
CA ASP A 266 -4.22 18.86 12.90
C ASP A 266 -4.70 17.53 12.26
N ASP A 267 -5.88 17.06 12.66
CA ASP A 267 -6.52 15.82 12.18
C ASP A 267 -7.78 16.07 11.31
N HIS A 268 -8.02 17.31 10.84
CA HIS A 268 -9.27 17.67 10.15
C HIS A 268 -9.41 16.92 8.82
N VAL A 269 -8.32 16.69 8.09
CA VAL A 269 -8.35 16.00 6.79
C VAL A 269 -8.89 14.57 6.90
N LEU A 270 -8.67 13.90 8.03
CA LEU A 270 -9.31 12.61 8.31
C LEU A 270 -10.74 12.80 8.80
N LEU A 271 -10.92 13.64 9.83
CA LEU A 271 -12.21 13.84 10.46
C LEU A 271 -13.29 14.29 9.46
N ASP A 272 -13.01 15.33 8.67
CA ASP A 272 -13.93 15.89 7.67
C ASP A 272 -14.31 14.86 6.61
N TRP A 273 -13.38 13.96 6.25
CA TRP A 273 -13.68 12.88 5.34
C TRP A 273 -14.63 11.84 5.98
N LEU A 274 -14.42 11.48 7.25
CA LEU A 274 -15.25 10.52 7.99
C LEU A 274 -16.67 11.06 8.24
N ILE A 275 -16.81 12.38 8.44
CA ILE A 275 -18.09 13.01 8.81
C ILE A 275 -18.80 13.72 7.64
N ASP A 276 -18.35 13.49 6.41
CA ASP A 276 -18.93 14.10 5.22
C ASP A 276 -20.44 13.78 5.12
N PRO A 277 -21.31 14.79 4.93
CA PRO A 277 -22.75 14.60 4.81
C PRO A 277 -23.19 13.65 3.69
N ALA A 278 -22.35 13.42 2.67
CA ALA A 278 -22.60 12.43 1.63
C ALA A 278 -22.41 10.98 2.11
N ARG A 279 -21.76 10.77 3.26
CA ARG A 279 -21.45 9.45 3.83
C ARG A 279 -22.22 9.16 5.12
N VAL A 280 -22.40 10.16 5.97
CA VAL A 280 -23.00 9.96 7.29
C VAL A 280 -24.11 10.97 7.57
N ARG A 281 -25.03 10.59 8.45
CA ARG A 281 -26.07 11.48 8.97
C ARG A 281 -25.47 12.48 9.98
N PRO A 282 -26.09 13.66 10.19
CA PRO A 282 -25.59 14.66 11.14
C PRO A 282 -25.34 14.12 12.56
N GLU A 283 -26.21 13.24 13.05
CA GLU A 283 -26.09 12.67 14.39
C GLU A 283 -24.84 11.78 14.53
N VAL A 284 -24.48 11.07 13.46
CA VAL A 284 -23.25 10.26 13.40
C VAL A 284 -22.03 11.16 13.34
N ALA A 285 -22.08 12.25 12.56
CA ALA A 285 -21.00 13.23 12.52
C ALA A 285 -20.72 13.83 13.91
N ASP A 286 -21.76 14.20 14.66
CA ASP A 286 -21.64 14.74 16.02
C ASP A 286 -21.13 13.70 17.01
N ALA A 287 -21.56 12.45 16.88
CA ALA A 287 -21.05 11.34 17.69
C ALA A 287 -19.55 11.11 17.46
N LEU A 288 -19.09 11.10 16.20
CA LEU A 288 -17.67 10.95 15.85
C LEU A 288 -16.81 12.11 16.35
N ARG A 289 -17.32 13.36 16.29
CA ARG A 289 -16.66 14.51 16.93
C ARG A 289 -16.52 14.32 18.44
N THR A 290 -17.55 13.78 19.10
CA THR A 290 -17.54 13.49 20.53
C THR A 290 -16.50 12.42 20.88
N VAL A 291 -16.43 11.33 20.10
CA VAL A 291 -15.39 10.29 20.27
C VAL A 291 -14.00 10.89 20.14
N ARG A 292 -13.75 11.70 19.10
CA ARG A 292 -12.47 12.39 18.92
C ARG A 292 -12.10 13.26 20.12
N GLN A 293 -13.05 14.00 20.69
CA GLN A 293 -12.77 14.81 21.90
C GLN A 293 -12.45 13.92 23.11
N ARG A 294 -13.14 12.80 23.25
CA ARG A 294 -12.88 11.83 24.32
C ARG A 294 -11.48 11.22 24.20
N VAL A 295 -11.06 10.86 22.98
CA VAL A 295 -9.69 10.40 22.70
C VAL A 295 -8.68 11.48 23.08
N ARG A 296 -8.88 12.74 22.65
CA ARG A 296 -7.97 13.86 22.99
C ARG A 296 -7.83 14.07 24.48
N ALA A 297 -8.90 13.90 25.25
CA ALA A 297 -8.88 14.01 26.70
C ALA A 297 -8.18 12.83 27.40
N ALA A 298 -8.16 11.65 26.77
CA ALA A 298 -7.51 10.45 27.30
C ALA A 298 -6.05 10.31 26.87
N ALA A 299 -5.65 10.98 25.78
CA ALA A 299 -4.27 11.04 25.31
C ALA A 299 -3.37 11.79 26.30
N ARG A 300 -2.09 11.40 26.36
CA ARG A 300 -1.09 11.95 27.27
C ARG A 300 -0.20 13.00 26.63
#